data_AF-A0A4U1FL40-F1
#
_entry.id   AF-A0A4U1FL40-F1
#
_cell.length_a   1.000
_cell.length_b   1.000
_cell.length_c   1.000
_cell.angle_alpha   90.00
_cell.angle_beta   90.00
_cell.angle_gamma   90.00
#
_symmetry.space_group_name_H-M   'P 1'
#
loop_
_entity.id
_entity.type
_entity.pdbx_description
1 polymer ?
#
loop_
_entity_poly.entity_id
_entity_poly.type
_entity_poly.pdbx_seq_one_letter_code
_entity_poly.pdbx_strand_id
1 'polypeptide(L)'
;MCEEGPLYWAERILNSSLISPESYPAMLLGPAEGTSAIIKAAGRPPEETLSLWKLEQALLKTLVVDQDTEAWQRDPAFSGLQRVGGVDVSFVKGDGVSACASLVVLSYPELEVMYEDCRMVSLTGPCVSGFLAFQEVPFLVDVVQWLRQKEPRLMPQVLFVDGNGVLHHRGFGVACHLGVLTYLSSIGVAKKLLQVDRLENNALHKEKIRLLKAGGDSFPLMGGSGTILGMALKSHDHSTKPLYVSVGHKMSLEAAVHLSHGCCKFQILEPLHQADIHSPDYIHRTLGLISSYVILNSLNYVIENDIQNDSGYVKS
;
A
#
# COMPACT_ATOMS: atom_id res chain seq x y z
N MET A 1 4.72 -21.66 -18.52
CA MET A 1 4.95 -20.84 -19.72
C MET A 1 4.68 -19.40 -19.32
N CYS A 2 5.71 -18.72 -18.82
CA CYS A 2 5.63 -17.31 -18.43
C CYS A 2 6.86 -16.63 -19.04
N GLU A 3 6.71 -16.20 -20.29
CA GLU A 3 7.66 -15.32 -20.95
C GLU A 3 6.84 -14.21 -21.60
N GLU A 4 6.42 -13.20 -20.84
CA GLU A 4 6.13 -11.87 -21.41
C GLU A 4 6.57 -10.81 -20.40
N GLY A 5 7.53 -9.99 -20.83
CA GLY A 5 8.24 -9.01 -20.01
C GLY A 5 7.56 -7.64 -19.95
N PRO A 6 8.23 -6.65 -19.31
CA PRO A 6 7.69 -5.32 -18.96
C PRO A 6 7.27 -4.40 -20.12
N LEU A 7 7.33 -4.86 -21.38
CA LEU A 7 6.82 -4.15 -22.57
C LEU A 7 5.29 -3.95 -22.56
N TYR A 8 4.56 -4.74 -21.76
CA TYR A 8 3.10 -4.68 -21.66
C TYR A 8 2.53 -3.32 -21.19
N TRP A 9 3.29 -2.56 -20.40
CA TRP A 9 2.80 -1.35 -19.74
C TRP A 9 2.81 -0.10 -20.64
N ALA A 10 3.78 0.00 -21.55
CA ALA A 10 3.86 1.11 -22.49
C ALA A 10 2.72 1.05 -23.54
N GLU A 11 2.43 -0.14 -24.10
CA GLU A 11 1.37 -0.32 -25.10
C GLU A 11 -0.05 -0.04 -24.55
N ARG A 12 -0.29 -0.26 -23.25
CA ARG A 12 -1.61 0.00 -22.65
C ARG A 12 -1.86 1.46 -22.29
N ILE A 13 -0.83 2.22 -21.91
CA ILE A 13 -0.92 3.68 -21.76
C ILE A 13 -1.16 4.33 -23.13
N LEU A 14 -0.52 3.79 -24.19
CA LEU A 14 -0.69 4.24 -25.59
C LEU A 14 -2.09 3.96 -26.14
N ASN A 15 -2.74 2.85 -25.80
CA ASN A 15 -4.07 2.50 -26.34
C ASN A 15 -5.27 3.22 -25.68
N SER A 16 -5.05 4.02 -24.63
CA SER A 16 -6.11 4.78 -23.95
C SER A 16 -5.98 6.31 -24.10
N SER A 17 -4.92 6.80 -24.75
CA SER A 17 -4.61 8.22 -24.85
C SER A 17 -4.08 8.56 -26.25
N LEU A 18 -4.61 9.60 -26.89
CA LEU A 18 -4.18 10.13 -28.19
C LEU A 18 -2.74 10.69 -28.18
N ILE A 19 -1.72 9.83 -28.09
CA ILE A 19 -0.30 10.20 -28.20
C ILE A 19 0.37 9.24 -29.18
N SER A 20 0.99 9.80 -30.23
CA SER A 20 1.53 9.05 -31.38
C SER A 20 2.74 8.17 -31.03
N PRO A 21 2.95 7.02 -31.70
CA PRO A 21 3.96 6.01 -31.36
C PRO A 21 5.44 6.39 -31.52
N GLU A 22 5.77 7.61 -31.97
CA GLU A 22 7.13 7.95 -32.44
C GLU A 22 8.07 8.56 -31.38
N SER A 23 7.72 8.55 -30.08
CA SER A 23 8.48 9.30 -29.06
C SER A 23 8.99 8.51 -27.84
N TYR A 24 9.37 7.24 -27.99
CA TYR A 24 10.15 6.53 -26.94
C TYR A 24 11.24 5.61 -27.53
N PRO A 25 12.49 5.68 -27.04
CA PRO A 25 13.56 4.76 -27.46
C PRO A 25 13.42 3.39 -26.77
N ALA A 26 13.40 2.33 -27.58
CA ALA A 26 13.38 0.94 -27.14
C ALA A 26 14.78 0.43 -26.79
N MET A 27 14.96 -0.18 -25.61
CA MET A 27 15.93 -1.26 -25.36
C MET A 27 15.88 -1.73 -23.89
N LEU A 28 15.35 -2.94 -23.64
CA LEU A 28 15.59 -3.72 -22.43
C LEU A 28 15.64 -5.21 -22.80
N LEU A 29 16.83 -5.72 -23.10
CA LEU A 29 17.14 -7.16 -23.15
C LEU A 29 18.51 -7.37 -22.46
N GLY A 30 18.55 -8.28 -21.48
CA GLY A 30 19.76 -8.77 -20.83
C GLY A 30 19.55 -10.22 -20.36
N PRO A 31 20.60 -11.07 -20.37
CA PRO A 31 20.44 -12.51 -20.62
C PRO A 31 20.14 -13.35 -19.36
N ALA A 32 19.57 -14.53 -19.60
CA ALA A 32 19.29 -15.57 -18.63
C ALA A 32 20.50 -16.48 -18.34
N GLU A 33 20.51 -17.00 -17.11
CA GLU A 33 21.05 -18.28 -16.60
C GLU A 33 22.07 -18.24 -15.45
N GLY A 34 21.74 -18.99 -14.39
CA GLY A 34 22.63 -19.93 -13.67
C GLY A 34 23.69 -19.38 -12.71
N THR A 35 23.49 -19.57 -11.40
CA THR A 35 24.29 -20.42 -10.47
C THR A 35 24.06 -20.00 -9.01
N SER A 36 23.85 -20.99 -8.14
CA SER A 36 23.76 -20.90 -6.68
C SER A 36 25.04 -20.35 -6.05
N ALA A 37 24.96 -19.24 -5.32
CA ALA A 37 25.85 -18.89 -4.20
C ALA A 37 25.23 -17.76 -3.36
N ILE A 38 25.48 -17.81 -2.05
CA ILE A 38 25.14 -16.79 -1.05
C ILE A 38 25.56 -15.40 -1.53
N ILE A 39 24.64 -14.43 -1.62
CA ILE A 39 24.99 -13.04 -1.96
C ILE A 39 24.46 -12.04 -0.92
N LYS A 40 25.42 -11.28 -0.39
CA LYS A 40 25.30 -9.94 0.18
C LYS A 40 24.32 -9.07 -0.62
N ALA A 41 23.71 -8.10 0.05
CA ALA A 41 22.94 -6.98 -0.51
C ALA A 41 23.21 -6.73 -2.00
N ALA A 42 22.17 -6.89 -2.83
CA ALA A 42 22.20 -6.51 -4.25
C ALA A 42 22.88 -5.14 -4.37
N GLY A 43 23.94 -5.07 -5.18
CA GLY A 43 24.75 -3.86 -5.33
C GLY A 43 23.92 -2.67 -5.80
N ARG A 44 24.45 -1.45 -5.64
CA ARG A 44 23.83 -0.24 -6.19
C ARG A 44 23.52 -0.49 -7.67
N PRO A 45 22.30 -0.19 -8.16
CA PRO A 45 21.97 -0.37 -9.56
C PRO A 45 22.93 0.45 -10.44
N PRO A 46 23.15 0.02 -11.69
CA PRO A 46 23.87 0.83 -12.67
C PRO A 46 23.33 2.26 -12.72
N GLU A 47 24.21 3.23 -12.94
CA GLU A 47 23.83 4.65 -12.98
C GLU A 47 22.80 4.96 -14.06
N GLU A 48 22.85 4.23 -15.17
CA GLU A 48 21.87 4.27 -16.25
C GLU A 48 20.48 3.85 -15.76
N THR A 49 20.36 2.74 -15.03
CA THR A 49 19.10 2.28 -14.44
C THR A 49 18.50 3.32 -13.50
N LEU A 50 19.33 3.92 -12.63
CA LEU A 50 18.87 5.00 -11.74
C LEU A 50 18.39 6.22 -12.53
N SER A 51 19.07 6.56 -13.63
CA SER A 51 18.71 7.70 -14.46
C SER A 51 17.39 7.48 -15.19
N LEU A 52 17.15 6.26 -15.68
CA LEU A 52 15.87 5.87 -16.27
C LEU A 52 14.73 5.93 -15.26
N TRP A 53 14.90 5.33 -14.09
CA TRP A 53 13.90 5.42 -13.00
C TRP A 53 13.62 6.85 -12.57
N LYS A 54 14.65 7.70 -12.56
CA LYS A 54 14.47 9.12 -12.25
C LYS A 54 13.61 9.84 -13.29
N LEU A 55 13.81 9.53 -14.57
CA LEU A 55 13.05 10.09 -15.68
C LEU A 55 11.60 9.60 -15.64
N GLU A 56 11.39 8.30 -15.46
CA GLU A 56 10.06 7.70 -15.39
C GLU A 56 9.23 8.25 -14.22
N GLN A 57 9.82 8.37 -13.02
CA GLN A 57 9.14 9.04 -11.90
C GLN A 57 8.77 10.48 -12.24
N ALA A 58 9.65 11.23 -12.91
CA ALA A 58 9.37 12.62 -13.25
C ALA A 58 8.21 12.70 -14.25
N LEU A 59 8.16 11.80 -15.24
CA LEU A 59 7.09 11.72 -16.23
C LEU A 59 5.75 11.35 -15.58
N LEU A 60 5.70 10.23 -14.86
CA LEU A 60 4.47 9.74 -14.23
C LEU A 60 3.97 10.68 -13.13
N LYS A 61 4.87 11.39 -12.44
CA LYS A 61 4.47 12.41 -11.46
C LYS A 61 3.62 13.52 -12.08
N THR A 62 3.84 13.87 -13.35
CA THR A 62 3.02 14.90 -14.02
C THR A 62 1.57 14.46 -14.22
N LEU A 63 1.30 13.15 -14.12
CA LEU A 63 -0.05 12.57 -14.23
C LEU A 63 -0.77 12.49 -12.89
N VAL A 64 -0.11 12.82 -11.76
CA VAL A 64 -0.76 12.78 -10.45
C VAL A 64 -1.79 13.91 -10.35
N VAL A 65 -3.03 13.52 -10.03
CA VAL A 65 -4.11 14.45 -9.66
C VAL A 65 -4.23 14.48 -8.16
N ASP A 66 -4.14 15.65 -7.53
CA ASP A 66 -4.17 15.84 -6.07
C ASP A 66 -5.47 16.47 -5.56
N GLN A 67 -6.53 16.33 -6.35
CA GLN A 67 -7.86 16.86 -6.09
C GLN A 67 -8.92 15.77 -6.26
N ASP A 68 -10.08 15.99 -5.63
CA ASP A 68 -11.22 15.08 -5.75
C ASP A 68 -11.79 15.11 -7.16
N THR A 69 -11.96 13.92 -7.72
CA THR A 69 -12.43 13.70 -9.10
C THR A 69 -13.82 13.07 -9.14
N GLU A 70 -14.21 12.35 -8.10
CA GLU A 70 -15.45 11.61 -8.02
C GLU A 70 -16.46 12.31 -7.10
N ALA A 71 -17.77 12.10 -7.32
CA ALA A 71 -18.81 12.76 -6.53
C ALA A 71 -18.80 12.33 -5.05
N TRP A 72 -18.59 11.04 -4.79
CA TRP A 72 -18.57 10.48 -3.44
C TRP A 72 -17.47 11.08 -2.54
N GLN A 73 -16.39 11.62 -3.12
CA GLN A 73 -15.29 12.22 -2.36
C GLN A 73 -15.65 13.57 -1.74
N ARG A 74 -16.63 14.26 -2.32
CA ARG A 74 -17.06 15.61 -1.90
C ARG A 74 -18.25 15.56 -0.95
N ASP A 75 -18.84 14.38 -0.76
CA ASP A 75 -19.91 14.16 0.19
C ASP A 75 -19.31 13.91 1.58
N PRO A 76 -19.72 14.65 2.63
CA PRO A 76 -19.15 14.48 3.97
C PRO A 76 -19.31 13.07 4.56
N ALA A 77 -20.32 12.30 4.13
CA ALA A 77 -20.54 10.93 4.56
C ALA A 77 -20.00 9.89 3.55
N PHE A 78 -19.29 10.36 2.52
CA PHE A 78 -18.85 9.55 1.37
C PHE A 78 -19.99 8.81 0.66
N SER A 79 -21.18 9.43 0.57
CA SER A 79 -22.34 8.84 -0.09
C SER A 79 -22.02 8.40 -1.52
N GLY A 80 -22.23 7.11 -1.81
CA GLY A 80 -21.88 6.47 -3.08
C GLY A 80 -20.55 5.73 -3.07
N LEU A 81 -19.75 5.84 -2.01
CA LEU A 81 -18.64 4.92 -1.75
C LEU A 81 -19.18 3.61 -1.20
N GLN A 82 -18.83 2.51 -1.85
CA GLN A 82 -19.28 1.15 -1.50
C GLN A 82 -18.11 0.20 -1.24
N ARG A 83 -16.93 0.47 -1.81
CA ARG A 83 -15.79 -0.42 -1.75
C ARG A 83 -14.48 0.34 -1.61
N VAL A 84 -13.72 -0.02 -0.59
CA VAL A 84 -12.36 0.45 -0.33
C VAL A 84 -11.39 -0.72 -0.46
N GLY A 85 -10.24 -0.50 -1.09
CA GLY A 85 -9.20 -1.52 -1.21
C GLY A 85 -8.00 -1.21 -0.33
N GLY A 86 -7.31 -2.25 0.12
CA GLY A 86 -6.02 -2.17 0.81
C GLY A 86 -4.99 -2.98 0.05
N VAL A 87 -3.80 -2.43 -0.10
CA VAL A 87 -2.66 -3.15 -0.70
C VAL A 87 -1.42 -3.05 0.17
N ASP A 88 -0.67 -4.15 0.22
CA ASP A 88 0.60 -4.27 0.92
C ASP A 88 1.56 -5.19 0.15
N VAL A 89 2.87 -4.97 0.35
CA VAL A 89 3.92 -5.91 -0.07
C VAL A 89 4.78 -6.26 1.14
N SER A 90 4.59 -7.47 1.67
CA SER A 90 5.33 -7.92 2.86
C SER A 90 6.43 -8.92 2.49
N PHE A 91 7.66 -8.66 2.94
CA PHE A 91 8.78 -9.59 2.76
C PHE A 91 8.62 -10.85 3.62
N VAL A 92 9.05 -11.99 3.10
CA VAL A 92 9.16 -13.24 3.85
C VAL A 92 10.23 -13.09 4.93
N LYS A 93 9.92 -13.40 6.18
CA LYS A 93 10.89 -13.27 7.28
C LYS A 93 12.12 -14.16 7.02
N GLY A 94 13.30 -13.55 7.04
CA GLY A 94 14.56 -14.25 6.80
C GLY A 94 14.94 -14.40 5.33
N ASP A 95 14.11 -13.92 4.40
CA ASP A 95 14.38 -13.88 2.97
C ASP A 95 14.25 -12.43 2.46
N GLY A 96 15.33 -11.90 1.89
CA GLY A 96 15.37 -10.52 1.38
C GLY A 96 14.84 -10.37 -0.04
N VAL A 97 14.42 -11.46 -0.68
CA VAL A 97 13.98 -11.50 -2.08
C VAL A 97 12.50 -11.88 -2.17
N SER A 98 12.06 -12.92 -1.47
CA SER A 98 10.66 -13.31 -1.52
C SER A 98 9.78 -12.32 -0.75
N ALA A 99 8.71 -11.87 -1.39
CA ALA A 99 7.67 -11.07 -0.78
C ALA A 99 6.27 -11.59 -1.17
N CYS A 100 5.25 -11.08 -0.51
CA CYS A 100 3.86 -11.34 -0.82
C CYS A 100 3.19 -10.02 -1.16
N ALA A 101 2.66 -9.90 -2.39
CA ALA A 101 1.79 -8.79 -2.77
C ALA A 101 0.34 -9.18 -2.43
N SER A 102 -0.33 -8.34 -1.64
CA SER A 102 -1.69 -8.56 -1.17
C SER A 102 -2.61 -7.44 -1.61
N LEU A 103 -3.81 -7.82 -2.05
CA LEU A 103 -4.92 -6.93 -2.37
C LEU A 103 -6.17 -7.44 -1.64
N VAL A 104 -6.77 -6.57 -0.84
CA VAL A 104 -8.05 -6.84 -0.18
C VAL A 104 -9.05 -5.76 -0.58
N VAL A 105 -10.31 -6.13 -0.78
CA VAL A 105 -11.42 -5.20 -0.96
C VAL A 105 -12.44 -5.41 0.14
N LEU A 106 -12.82 -4.32 0.80
CA LEU A 106 -13.81 -4.31 1.86
C LEU A 106 -15.04 -3.51 1.40
N SER A 107 -16.21 -3.88 1.93
CA SER A 107 -17.40 -3.04 1.84
C SER A 107 -17.20 -1.74 2.62
N TYR A 108 -17.92 -0.69 2.23
CA TYR A 108 -17.97 0.56 2.96
C TYR A 108 -19.44 0.97 3.13
N PRO A 109 -19.86 1.39 4.35
CA PRO A 109 -19.04 1.69 5.53
C PRO A 109 -18.77 0.51 6.49
N GLU A 110 -19.27 -0.71 6.22
CA GLU A 110 -19.20 -1.81 7.21
C GLU A 110 -17.79 -2.36 7.42
N LEU A 111 -16.90 -2.17 6.43
CA LEU A 111 -15.52 -2.66 6.42
C LEU A 111 -15.46 -4.18 6.59
N GLU A 112 -16.30 -4.87 5.82
CA GLU A 112 -16.33 -6.34 5.75
C GLU A 112 -15.59 -6.81 4.49
N VAL A 113 -14.74 -7.83 4.62
CA VAL A 113 -13.95 -8.35 3.49
C VAL A 113 -14.87 -8.95 2.41
N MET A 114 -14.77 -8.42 1.20
CA MET A 114 -15.51 -8.88 0.01
C MET A 114 -14.62 -9.67 -0.95
N TYR A 115 -13.32 -9.38 -0.96
CA TYR A 115 -12.33 -10.02 -1.82
C TYR A 115 -10.95 -9.97 -1.18
N GLU A 116 -10.17 -11.03 -1.36
CA GLU A 116 -8.76 -11.10 -1.00
C GLU A 116 -7.99 -11.85 -2.10
N ASP A 117 -6.78 -11.38 -2.42
CA ASP A 117 -5.83 -12.10 -3.27
C ASP A 117 -4.41 -11.82 -2.77
N CYS A 118 -3.62 -12.87 -2.70
CA CYS A 118 -2.23 -12.82 -2.24
C CYS A 118 -1.37 -13.58 -3.25
N ARG A 119 -0.24 -13.00 -3.64
CA ARG A 119 0.69 -13.62 -4.59
C ARG A 119 2.11 -13.54 -4.07
N MET A 120 2.77 -14.69 -4.05
CA MET A 120 4.21 -14.74 -3.83
C MET A 120 4.92 -14.11 -5.03
N VAL A 121 5.83 -13.19 -4.74
CA VAL A 121 6.61 -12.44 -5.71
C VAL A 121 8.08 -12.42 -5.31
N SER A 122 8.94 -12.17 -6.29
CA SER A 122 10.38 -12.15 -6.11
C SER A 122 10.91 -10.76 -6.40
N LEU A 123 11.34 -10.05 -5.36
CA LEU A 123 11.92 -8.72 -5.42
C LEU A 123 13.44 -8.85 -5.60
N THR A 124 13.87 -9.11 -6.84
CA THR A 124 15.28 -9.33 -7.18
C THR A 124 16.07 -8.05 -7.50
N GLY A 125 15.37 -6.91 -7.59
CA GLY A 125 15.98 -5.62 -7.86
C GLY A 125 16.72 -5.03 -6.65
N PRO A 126 17.61 -4.03 -6.85
CA PRO A 126 18.33 -3.40 -5.75
C PRO A 126 17.45 -2.41 -4.99
N CYS A 127 17.40 -2.53 -3.66
CA CYS A 127 16.59 -1.68 -2.79
C CYS A 127 17.26 -0.31 -2.61
N VAL A 128 16.83 0.66 -3.43
CA VAL A 128 17.32 2.04 -3.36
C VAL A 128 16.26 2.94 -2.74
N SER A 129 16.63 3.65 -1.67
CA SER A 129 15.76 4.64 -1.05
C SER A 129 15.26 5.66 -2.09
N GLY A 130 13.95 5.89 -2.11
CA GLY A 130 13.31 6.73 -3.12
C GLY A 130 12.89 6.01 -4.41
N PHE A 131 13.18 4.71 -4.54
CA PHE A 131 12.88 3.91 -5.74
C PHE A 131 12.22 2.56 -5.42
N LEU A 132 11.81 2.32 -4.18
CA LEU A 132 11.16 1.08 -3.74
C LEU A 132 9.93 0.73 -4.59
N ALA A 133 9.18 1.76 -5.02
CA ALA A 133 8.01 1.59 -5.89
C ALA A 133 8.31 0.83 -7.20
N PHE A 134 9.52 0.93 -7.76
CA PHE A 134 9.88 0.18 -8.98
C PHE A 134 9.97 -1.33 -8.75
N GLN A 135 10.10 -1.76 -7.51
CA GLN A 135 10.09 -3.18 -7.14
C GLN A 135 8.68 -3.66 -6.85
N GLU A 136 7.90 -2.89 -6.10
CA GLU A 136 6.61 -3.31 -5.56
C GLU A 136 5.45 -3.10 -6.54
N VAL A 137 5.43 -1.95 -7.23
CA VAL A 137 4.28 -1.52 -8.03
C VAL A 137 3.94 -2.48 -9.17
N PRO A 138 4.88 -3.06 -9.93
CA PRO A 138 4.52 -4.02 -10.99
C PRO A 138 3.61 -5.15 -10.48
N PHE A 139 3.96 -5.73 -9.33
CA PHE A 139 3.18 -6.80 -8.70
C PHE A 139 1.84 -6.31 -8.17
N LEU A 140 1.79 -5.12 -7.58
CA LEU A 140 0.54 -4.50 -7.12
C LEU A 140 -0.42 -4.19 -8.29
N VAL A 141 0.11 -3.73 -9.43
CA VAL A 141 -0.71 -3.49 -10.62
C VAL A 141 -1.23 -4.82 -11.16
N ASP A 142 -0.43 -5.90 -11.15
CA ASP A 142 -0.86 -7.23 -11.57
C ASP A 142 -2.04 -7.76 -10.74
N VAL A 143 -2.00 -7.66 -9.41
CA VAL A 143 -3.15 -8.10 -8.58
C VAL A 143 -4.40 -7.25 -8.81
N VAL A 144 -4.25 -5.93 -9.02
CA VAL A 144 -5.39 -5.05 -9.37
C VAL A 144 -5.96 -5.41 -10.74
N GLN A 145 -5.12 -5.68 -11.74
CA GLN A 145 -5.59 -6.10 -13.06
C GLN A 145 -6.26 -7.46 -13.04
N TRP A 146 -5.74 -8.38 -12.24
CA TRP A 146 -6.34 -9.69 -12.05
C TRP A 146 -7.75 -9.58 -11.45
N LEU A 147 -7.91 -8.79 -10.38
CA LEU A 147 -9.23 -8.49 -9.82
C LEU A 147 -10.16 -7.89 -10.89
N ARG A 148 -9.67 -6.92 -11.66
CA ARG A 148 -10.45 -6.26 -12.73
C ARG A 148 -10.97 -7.25 -13.78
N GLN A 149 -10.21 -8.28 -14.09
CA GLN A 149 -10.59 -9.31 -15.06
C GLN A 149 -11.50 -10.37 -14.43
N LYS A 150 -11.20 -10.81 -13.21
CA LYS A 150 -11.86 -11.94 -12.54
C LYS A 150 -13.19 -11.55 -11.92
N GLU A 151 -13.22 -10.44 -11.18
CA GLU A 151 -14.41 -9.95 -10.46
C GLU A 151 -14.53 -8.41 -10.59
N PRO A 152 -14.80 -7.88 -11.81
CA PRO A 152 -14.87 -6.43 -12.05
C PRO A 152 -15.88 -5.69 -11.16
N ARG A 153 -16.93 -6.37 -10.72
CA ARG A 153 -17.97 -5.82 -9.82
C ARG A 153 -17.44 -5.51 -8.41
N LEU A 154 -16.34 -6.16 -8.02
CA LEU A 154 -15.67 -5.97 -6.74
C LEU A 154 -14.50 -4.99 -6.83
N MET A 155 -14.32 -4.29 -7.96
CA MET A 155 -13.28 -3.26 -8.07
C MET A 155 -13.48 -2.17 -6.99
N PRO A 156 -12.41 -1.83 -6.23
CA PRO A 156 -12.48 -0.76 -5.25
C PRO A 156 -12.57 0.60 -5.94
N GLN A 157 -13.25 1.55 -5.29
CA GLN A 157 -13.31 2.94 -5.76
C GLN A 157 -12.06 3.74 -5.38
N VAL A 158 -11.37 3.29 -4.32
CA VAL A 158 -10.14 3.90 -3.80
C VAL A 158 -9.25 2.83 -3.17
N LEU A 159 -7.94 2.98 -3.34
CA LEU A 159 -6.93 2.11 -2.76
C LEU A 159 -6.17 2.82 -1.63
N PHE A 160 -6.12 2.21 -0.46
CA PHE A 160 -5.12 2.49 0.57
C PHE A 160 -3.87 1.67 0.32
N VAL A 161 -2.72 2.30 0.39
CA VAL A 161 -1.42 1.68 0.13
C VAL A 161 -0.54 1.82 1.37
N ASP A 162 -0.01 0.72 1.91
CA ASP A 162 0.98 0.78 3.00
C ASP A 162 2.28 1.41 2.45
N GLY A 163 2.45 2.70 2.70
CA GLY A 163 3.52 3.47 2.09
C GLY A 163 3.13 4.92 1.85
N ASN A 164 3.98 5.63 1.11
CA ASN A 164 3.80 7.06 0.88
C ASN A 164 3.26 7.36 -0.52
N GLY A 165 2.51 8.45 -0.63
CA GLY A 165 2.17 9.12 -1.89
C GLY A 165 3.10 10.30 -2.15
N VAL A 166 2.57 11.53 -2.16
CA VAL A 166 3.35 12.75 -2.39
C VAL A 166 4.34 13.08 -1.25
N LEU A 167 4.17 12.51 -0.05
CA LEU A 167 5.16 12.56 1.04
C LEU A 167 6.36 11.66 0.72
N HIS A 168 7.16 12.02 -0.28
CA HIS A 168 8.22 11.18 -0.83
C HIS A 168 9.43 12.00 -1.27
N HIS A 169 10.62 11.39 -1.31
CA HIS A 169 11.89 12.04 -1.69
C HIS A 169 11.80 12.82 -3.01
N ARG A 170 10.92 12.39 -3.91
CA ARG A 170 10.68 13.02 -5.22
C ARG A 170 9.21 13.42 -5.44
N GLY A 171 8.40 13.37 -4.38
CA GLY A 171 6.96 13.65 -4.45
C GLY A 171 6.17 12.65 -5.30
N PHE A 172 6.63 11.40 -5.36
CA PHE A 172 6.03 10.33 -6.17
C PHE A 172 6.35 8.96 -5.53
N GLY A 173 5.65 8.64 -4.44
CA GLY A 173 5.80 7.37 -3.74
C GLY A 173 4.97 6.24 -4.36
N VAL A 174 4.96 5.07 -3.72
CA VAL A 174 4.25 3.86 -4.16
C VAL A 174 2.75 4.13 -4.40
N ALA A 175 2.09 4.92 -3.57
CA ALA A 175 0.67 5.20 -3.73
C ALA A 175 0.38 6.06 -4.99
N CYS A 176 1.22 7.06 -5.27
CA CYS A 176 1.11 7.83 -6.52
C CYS A 176 1.35 6.95 -7.74
N HIS A 177 2.41 6.13 -7.67
CA HIS A 177 2.82 5.28 -8.79
C HIS A 177 1.73 4.26 -9.13
N LEU A 178 1.22 3.54 -8.12
CA LEU A 178 0.11 2.60 -8.30
C LEU A 178 -1.16 3.30 -8.80
N GLY A 179 -1.52 4.44 -8.22
CA GLY A 179 -2.73 5.19 -8.58
C GLY A 179 -2.72 5.63 -10.05
N VAL A 180 -1.60 6.20 -10.52
CA VAL A 180 -1.43 6.61 -11.92
C VAL A 180 -1.53 5.43 -12.87
N LEU A 181 -0.85 4.30 -12.58
CA LEU A 181 -0.85 3.13 -13.48
C LEU A 181 -2.18 2.37 -13.49
N THR A 182 -2.93 2.38 -12.39
CA THR A 182 -4.23 1.70 -12.29
C THR A 182 -5.41 2.59 -12.66
N TYR A 183 -5.20 3.90 -12.72
CA TYR A 183 -6.21 4.94 -12.88
C TYR A 183 -7.29 4.92 -11.77
N LEU A 184 -6.91 4.48 -10.58
CA LEU A 184 -7.76 4.46 -9.38
C LEU A 184 -7.35 5.59 -8.44
N SER A 185 -8.30 6.12 -7.67
CA SER A 185 -7.97 6.96 -6.53
C SER A 185 -7.10 6.18 -5.55
N SER A 186 -6.03 6.80 -5.05
CA SER A 186 -5.11 6.14 -4.12
C SER A 186 -4.64 7.08 -3.01
N ILE A 187 -4.42 6.50 -1.84
CA ILE A 187 -3.98 7.17 -0.63
C ILE A 187 -2.79 6.41 -0.07
N GLY A 188 -1.68 7.11 0.17
CA GLY A 188 -0.54 6.54 0.88
C GLY A 188 -0.73 6.71 2.38
N VAL A 189 -0.69 5.61 3.13
CA VAL A 189 -0.78 5.63 4.59
C VAL A 189 0.45 4.93 5.17
N ALA A 190 1.35 5.71 5.75
CA ALA A 190 2.59 5.21 6.33
C ALA A 190 2.54 5.17 7.86
N LYS A 191 3.16 4.14 8.45
CA LYS A 191 3.29 3.95 9.91
C LYS A 191 4.43 4.80 10.52
N LYS A 192 5.29 5.40 9.70
CA LYS A 192 6.47 6.20 10.11
C LYS A 192 6.59 7.46 9.27
N LEU A 193 7.06 8.55 9.88
CA LEU A 193 7.34 9.79 9.16
C LEU A 193 8.52 9.57 8.21
N LEU A 194 8.31 9.85 6.93
CA LEU A 194 9.41 9.99 5.98
C LEU A 194 10.03 11.39 6.10
N GLN A 195 11.32 11.45 6.40
CA GLN A 195 12.04 12.71 6.61
C GLN A 195 12.54 13.28 5.27
N VAL A 196 11.68 14.06 4.62
CA VAL A 196 11.92 14.70 3.32
C VAL A 196 11.54 16.18 3.40
N ASP A 197 12.13 17.01 2.53
CA ASP A 197 11.89 18.46 2.53
C ASP A 197 11.95 19.07 3.94
N ARG A 198 13.02 18.78 4.71
CA ARG A 198 13.22 19.26 6.09
C ARG A 198 12.13 18.86 7.11
N LEU A 199 11.24 17.92 6.77
CA LEU A 199 10.40 17.26 7.77
C LEU A 199 11.28 16.35 8.63
N GLU A 200 11.17 16.52 9.94
CA GLU A 200 11.99 15.81 10.91
C GLU A 200 11.13 15.29 12.07
N ASN A 201 11.47 14.11 12.58
CA ASN A 201 10.85 13.58 13.80
C ASN A 201 11.51 14.16 15.07
N ASN A 202 11.51 15.48 15.17
CA ASN A 202 12.16 16.25 16.24
C ASN A 202 11.21 16.52 17.43
N ALA A 203 11.67 17.30 18.42
CA ALA A 203 10.89 17.60 19.62
C ALA A 203 9.58 18.33 19.32
N LEU A 204 9.57 19.24 18.33
CA LEU A 204 8.37 19.96 17.92
C LEU A 204 7.34 19.01 17.31
N HIS A 205 7.77 18.07 16.46
CA HIS A 205 6.90 17.04 15.89
C HIS A 205 6.27 16.18 16.98
N LYS A 206 7.07 15.74 17.96
CA LYS A 206 6.58 14.96 19.12
C LYS A 206 5.59 15.75 19.96
N GLU A 207 5.80 17.04 20.15
CA GLU A 207 4.85 17.88 20.89
C GLU A 207 3.52 18.02 20.15
N LYS A 208 3.55 18.24 18.82
CA LYS A 208 2.32 18.24 18.00
C LYS A 208 1.56 16.91 18.11
N ILE A 209 2.25 15.77 18.12
CA ILE A 209 1.63 14.45 18.35
C ILE A 209 0.96 14.40 19.73
N ARG A 210 1.60 14.93 20.78
CA ARG A 210 1.05 14.97 22.15
C ARG A 210 -0.20 15.85 22.27
N LEU A 211 -0.37 16.81 21.37
CA LEU A 211 -1.55 17.67 21.31
C LEU A 211 -2.77 16.98 20.68
N LEU A 212 -2.59 15.89 19.91
CA LEU A 212 -3.69 15.09 19.37
C LEU A 212 -4.42 14.33 20.50
N LYS A 213 -5.69 14.64 20.74
CA LYS A 213 -6.48 14.13 21.87
C LYS A 213 -7.45 13.02 21.47
N ALA A 214 -8.21 13.21 20.41
CA ALA A 214 -9.23 12.28 19.93
C ALA A 214 -8.85 11.62 18.61
N GLY A 215 -9.43 10.44 18.32
CA GLY A 215 -9.43 9.87 16.99
C GLY A 215 -9.96 10.87 15.96
N GLY A 216 -9.26 11.02 14.85
CA GLY A 216 -9.56 11.99 13.81
C GLY A 216 -8.77 13.29 13.93
N ASP A 217 -8.22 13.61 15.11
CA ASP A 217 -7.35 14.76 15.26
C ASP A 217 -6.13 14.61 14.34
N SER A 218 -5.78 15.70 13.66
CA SER A 218 -4.65 15.69 12.73
C SER A 218 -3.93 17.04 12.65
N PHE A 219 -2.70 17.04 12.13
CA PHE A 219 -1.95 18.26 11.83
C PHE A 219 -1.14 18.15 10.54
N PRO A 220 -0.91 19.27 9.83
CA PRO A 220 -0.21 19.27 8.56
C PRO A 220 1.29 18.99 8.68
N LEU A 221 1.77 18.16 7.75
CA LEU A 221 3.19 17.88 7.52
C LEU A 221 3.71 18.88 6.48
N MET A 222 3.99 20.10 6.95
CA MET A 222 4.53 21.17 6.12
C MET A 222 6.04 21.00 5.97
N GLY A 223 6.50 20.81 4.73
CA GLY A 223 7.91 20.78 4.39
C GLY A 223 8.56 22.16 4.45
N GLY A 224 9.89 22.20 4.39
CA GLY A 224 10.71 23.40 4.40
C GLY A 224 10.49 24.31 3.19
N SER A 225 9.94 23.77 2.09
CA SER A 225 9.45 24.54 0.95
C SER A 225 8.16 25.33 1.23
N GLY A 226 7.47 25.05 2.34
CA GLY A 226 6.12 25.56 2.63
C GLY A 226 4.99 24.67 2.09
N THR A 227 5.32 23.62 1.33
CA THR A 227 4.34 22.68 0.78
C THR A 227 3.80 21.75 1.86
N ILE A 228 2.49 21.53 1.93
CA ILE A 228 1.89 20.48 2.76
C ILE A 228 2.03 19.15 2.02
N LEU A 229 2.84 18.25 2.57
CA LEU A 229 3.16 16.95 1.94
C LEU A 229 2.24 15.82 2.42
N GLY A 230 1.48 16.06 3.48
CA GLY A 230 0.56 15.08 4.07
C GLY A 230 0.03 15.56 5.42
N MET A 231 -0.59 14.65 6.16
CA MET A 231 -1.15 14.89 7.48
C MET A 231 -0.70 13.80 8.45
N ALA A 232 -0.34 14.19 9.68
CA ALA A 232 -0.25 13.23 10.79
C ALA A 232 -1.65 13.07 11.38
N LEU A 233 -2.19 11.86 11.37
CA LEU A 233 -3.53 11.52 11.81
C LEU A 233 -3.47 10.63 13.05
N LYS A 234 -4.14 11.03 14.14
CA LYS A 234 -4.44 10.12 15.24
C LYS A 234 -5.62 9.23 14.82
N SER A 235 -5.32 8.00 14.43
CA SER A 235 -6.31 7.07 13.85
C SER A 235 -7.38 6.58 14.83
N HIS A 236 -7.07 6.54 16.13
CA HIS A 236 -7.95 6.00 17.17
C HIS A 236 -7.67 6.67 18.51
N ASP A 237 -8.64 6.74 19.41
CA ASP A 237 -8.51 7.39 20.73
C ASP A 237 -7.33 6.83 21.55
N HIS A 238 -7.19 5.51 21.56
CA HIS A 238 -6.10 4.80 22.25
C HIS A 238 -4.77 4.78 21.48
N SER A 239 -4.72 5.32 20.26
CA SER A 239 -3.49 5.36 19.47
C SER A 239 -2.52 6.41 20.01
N THR A 240 -1.28 5.98 20.31
CA THR A 240 -0.18 6.88 20.72
C THR A 240 0.72 7.29 19.56
N LYS A 241 0.61 6.60 18.41
CA LYS A 241 1.42 6.84 17.22
C LYS A 241 0.50 7.24 16.07
N PRO A 242 0.73 8.39 15.41
CA PRO A 242 -0.09 8.79 14.29
C PRO A 242 0.21 7.92 13.06
N LEU A 243 -0.78 7.85 12.17
CA LEU A 243 -0.56 7.48 10.78
C LEU A 243 -0.14 8.73 10.00
N TYR A 244 0.68 8.55 8.96
CA TYR A 244 1.10 9.63 8.06
C TYR A 244 0.38 9.44 6.73
N VAL A 245 -0.66 10.24 6.50
CA VAL A 245 -1.52 10.15 5.33
C VAL A 245 -1.02 11.15 4.28
N SER A 246 -0.90 10.70 3.03
CA SER A 246 -0.51 11.54 1.91
C SER A 246 -1.29 11.17 0.66
N VAL A 247 -1.56 12.16 -0.20
CA VAL A 247 -2.24 11.95 -1.47
C VAL A 247 -1.44 10.99 -2.34
N GLY A 248 -2.10 9.96 -2.88
CA GLY A 248 -1.57 9.13 -3.95
C GLY A 248 -1.97 9.67 -5.31
N HIS A 249 -3.25 9.56 -5.66
CA HIS A 249 -3.80 9.96 -6.95
C HIS A 249 -5.32 10.19 -6.86
N LYS A 250 -5.86 11.14 -7.63
CA LYS A 250 -7.30 11.43 -7.79
C LYS A 250 -8.07 11.61 -6.48
N MET A 251 -7.47 12.26 -5.48
CA MET A 251 -8.12 12.56 -4.21
C MET A 251 -7.44 13.74 -3.52
N SER A 252 -8.21 14.60 -2.86
CA SER A 252 -7.65 15.68 -2.04
C SER A 252 -7.08 15.13 -0.73
N LEU A 253 -6.13 15.88 -0.13
CA LEU A 253 -5.54 15.48 1.16
C LEU A 253 -6.59 15.46 2.28
N GLU A 254 -7.53 16.40 2.27
CA GLU A 254 -8.61 16.49 3.26
C GLU A 254 -9.51 15.24 3.21
N ALA A 255 -10.03 14.91 2.01
CA ALA A 255 -10.85 13.72 1.82
C ALA A 255 -10.06 12.46 2.17
N ALA A 256 -8.77 12.38 1.81
CA ALA A 256 -7.92 11.24 2.11
C ALA A 256 -7.77 11.01 3.63
N VAL A 257 -7.53 12.07 4.41
CA VAL A 257 -7.42 11.99 5.88
C VAL A 257 -8.75 11.58 6.50
N HIS A 258 -9.84 12.19 6.06
CA HIS A 258 -11.17 11.90 6.60
C HIS A 258 -11.58 10.45 6.30
N LEU A 259 -11.37 9.98 5.08
CA LEU A 259 -11.65 8.60 4.72
C LEU A 259 -10.73 7.61 5.44
N SER A 260 -9.42 7.90 5.55
CA SER A 260 -8.49 7.07 6.32
C SER A 260 -8.97 6.88 7.76
N HIS A 261 -9.44 7.94 8.41
CA HIS A 261 -10.01 7.86 9.76
C HIS A 261 -11.30 7.02 9.79
N GLY A 262 -12.22 7.24 8.84
CA GLY A 262 -13.46 6.47 8.72
C GLY A 262 -13.24 4.97 8.47
N CYS A 263 -12.06 4.58 7.99
CA CYS A 263 -11.67 3.17 7.82
C CYS A 263 -10.90 2.58 9.01
N CYS A 264 -10.70 3.30 10.11
CA CYS A 264 -9.99 2.81 11.30
C CYS A 264 -10.97 2.19 12.31
N LYS A 265 -11.10 0.85 12.34
CA LYS A 265 -11.73 0.13 13.46
C LYS A 265 -10.83 0.13 14.70
N PHE A 266 -9.51 0.11 14.49
CA PHE A 266 -8.47 0.13 15.53
C PHE A 266 -7.36 1.15 15.19
N GLN A 267 -6.13 0.96 15.68
CA GLN A 267 -5.00 1.85 15.39
C GLN A 267 -4.57 1.85 13.91
N ILE A 268 -4.74 0.72 13.20
CA ILE A 268 -4.42 0.56 11.78
C ILE A 268 -5.74 0.58 10.99
N LEU A 269 -5.71 1.17 9.80
CA LEU A 269 -6.87 1.21 8.92
C LEU A 269 -7.22 -0.19 8.42
N GLU A 270 -8.51 -0.54 8.45
CA GLU A 270 -8.97 -1.92 8.27
C GLU A 270 -8.52 -2.54 6.94
N PRO A 271 -8.63 -1.86 5.77
CA PRO A 271 -8.09 -2.38 4.53
C PRO A 271 -6.59 -2.76 4.56
N LEU A 272 -5.72 -1.96 5.21
CA LEU A 272 -4.30 -2.30 5.33
C LEU A 272 -4.06 -3.35 6.41
N HIS A 273 -4.86 -3.36 7.47
CA HIS A 273 -4.78 -4.40 8.49
C HIS A 273 -5.07 -5.77 7.86
N GLN A 274 -6.15 -5.88 7.07
CA GLN A 274 -6.50 -7.10 6.34
C GLN A 274 -5.39 -7.48 5.35
N ALA A 275 -4.88 -6.53 4.55
CA ALA A 275 -3.78 -6.83 3.62
C ALA A 275 -2.51 -7.35 4.33
N ASP A 276 -2.17 -6.80 5.49
CA ASP A 276 -1.01 -7.18 6.31
C ASP A 276 -1.19 -8.55 7.01
N ILE A 277 -2.39 -8.94 7.45
CA ILE A 277 -2.59 -10.26 8.10
C ILE A 277 -2.65 -11.41 7.09
N HIS A 278 -3.21 -11.19 5.90
CA HIS A 278 -3.34 -12.24 4.89
C HIS A 278 -1.99 -12.59 4.23
N SER A 279 -1.06 -11.63 4.17
CA SER A 279 0.27 -11.83 3.57
C SER A 279 1.10 -12.90 4.30
N PRO A 280 1.36 -12.83 5.63
CA PRO A 280 2.03 -13.88 6.38
C PRO A 280 1.31 -15.22 6.34
N ASP A 281 -0.02 -15.25 6.47
CA ASP A 281 -0.78 -16.51 6.43
C ASP A 281 -0.67 -17.21 5.08
N TYR A 282 -0.64 -16.44 3.99
CA TYR A 282 -0.38 -16.96 2.65
C TYR A 282 1.06 -17.46 2.50
N ILE A 283 2.05 -16.71 2.98
CA ILE A 283 3.47 -17.12 3.01
C ILE A 283 3.63 -18.45 3.76
N HIS A 284 3.01 -18.57 4.94
CA HIS A 284 3.06 -19.77 5.78
C HIS A 284 2.45 -20.99 5.07
N ARG A 285 1.25 -20.83 4.48
CA ARG A 285 0.58 -21.92 3.73
C ARG A 285 1.37 -22.33 2.49
N THR A 286 1.94 -21.37 1.76
CA THR A 286 2.63 -21.63 0.49
C THR A 286 4.01 -22.24 0.69
N LEU A 287 4.76 -21.82 1.72
CA LEU A 287 6.10 -22.32 2.01
C LEU A 287 6.11 -23.52 2.97
N GLY A 288 4.94 -24.00 3.43
CA GLY A 288 4.85 -25.08 4.42
C GLY A 288 5.48 -24.75 5.77
N LEU A 289 5.71 -23.47 6.06
CA LEU A 289 6.29 -23.00 7.31
C LEU A 289 5.21 -23.00 8.38
N ILE A 290 5.13 -24.08 9.17
CA ILE A 290 4.23 -24.18 10.33
C ILE A 290 4.61 -23.07 11.33
N SER A 291 3.78 -22.04 11.44
CA SER A 291 3.91 -21.02 12.47
C SER A 291 3.19 -21.47 13.73
N SER A 292 3.89 -21.47 14.86
CA SER A 292 3.30 -21.68 16.21
C SER A 292 2.20 -20.66 16.54
N TYR A 293 2.07 -19.59 15.75
CA TYR A 293 1.07 -18.53 15.91
C TYR A 293 -0.36 -18.98 15.54
N VAL A 294 -0.52 -19.81 14.50
CA VAL A 294 -1.84 -20.36 14.10
C VAL A 294 -2.32 -21.41 15.12
N ILE A 295 -1.38 -22.15 15.70
CA ILE A 295 -1.67 -23.14 16.75
C ILE A 295 -2.18 -22.44 18.02
N LEU A 296 -1.58 -21.30 18.42
CA LEU A 296 -2.01 -20.58 19.63
C LEU A 296 -3.39 -19.91 19.50
N ASN A 297 -3.72 -19.33 18.34
CA ASN A 297 -5.06 -18.75 18.15
C ASN A 297 -6.15 -19.82 17.97
N SER A 298 -5.82 -20.96 17.36
CA SER A 298 -6.76 -22.08 17.24
C SER A 298 -6.97 -22.82 18.58
N LEU A 299 -5.92 -22.95 19.41
CA LEU A 299 -6.05 -23.54 20.75
C LEU A 299 -6.77 -22.61 21.73
N ASN A 300 -6.55 -21.29 21.68
CA ASN A 300 -7.30 -20.37 22.54
C ASN A 300 -8.81 -20.36 22.20
N TYR A 301 -9.18 -20.51 20.93
CA TYR A 301 -10.59 -20.60 20.52
C TYR A 301 -11.25 -21.93 20.95
N VAL A 302 -10.49 -23.03 21.04
CA VAL A 302 -11.00 -24.33 21.53
C VAL A 302 -11.10 -24.33 23.07
N ILE A 303 -10.11 -23.76 23.77
CA ILE A 303 -10.10 -23.71 25.24
C ILE A 303 -11.20 -22.79 25.79
N GLU A 304 -11.53 -21.67 25.14
CA GLU A 304 -12.62 -20.80 25.58
C GLU A 304 -14.02 -21.43 25.38
N ASN A 305 -14.19 -22.29 24.38
CA ASN A 305 -15.46 -23.00 24.13
C ASN A 305 -15.67 -24.22 25.03
N ASP A 306 -14.59 -24.89 25.48
CA ASP A 306 -14.69 -25.99 26.45
C ASP A 306 -14.93 -25.48 27.89
N ILE A 307 -14.41 -24.30 28.25
CA ILE A 307 -14.63 -23.71 29.59
C ILE A 307 -16.06 -23.17 29.76
N GLN A 308 -16.74 -22.76 28.67
CA GLN A 308 -18.15 -22.35 28.75
C GLN A 308 -19.14 -23.53 28.82
N ASN A 309 -18.78 -24.72 28.36
CA ASN A 309 -19.67 -25.90 28.41
C ASN A 309 -19.61 -26.68 29.73
N ASP A 310 -18.60 -26.47 30.57
CA ASP A 310 -18.41 -27.28 31.80
C ASP A 310 -18.90 -26.60 33.10
N SER A 311 -19.48 -25.39 33.01
CA SER A 311 -20.05 -24.67 34.17
C SER A 311 -21.54 -24.95 34.42
N GLY A 312 -22.10 -25.97 33.76
CA GLY A 312 -23.53 -26.22 33.67
C GLY A 312 -24.10 -27.42 34.40
N TYR A 313 -23.44 -28.06 35.38
CA TYR A 313 -24.06 -29.17 36.14
C TYR A 313 -23.52 -29.30 37.57
N VAL A 314 -24.10 -28.58 38.54
CA VAL A 314 -24.46 -29.13 39.87
C VAL A 314 -25.64 -28.31 40.45
N LYS A 315 -26.86 -28.83 40.29
CA LYS A 315 -28.00 -28.54 41.17
C LYS A 315 -28.66 -29.86 41.53
N SER A 316 -28.40 -30.33 42.74
CA SER A 316 -29.28 -31.18 43.56
C SER A 316 -28.75 -31.21 44.98
#